data_AF-A0A661HKA5-F1
#
_entry.id   AF-A0A661HKA5-F1
#
_cell.length_a   1.000
_cell.length_b   1.000
_cell.length_c   1.000
_cell.angle_alpha   90.00
_cell.angle_beta   90.00
_cell.angle_gamma   90.00
#
_symmetry.space_group_name_H-M   'P 1'
#
loop_
_entity.id
_entity.type
_entity.pdbx_description
1 polymer ?
#
loop_
_entity_poly.entity_id
_entity_poly.type
_entity_poly.pdbx_seq_one_letter_code
_entity_poly.pdbx_strand_id
1 'polypeptide(L)'
;MKRYDLRHLKDDFYDRMLELIDDGIKVDEVGIFIFEVGDFSSIQKSADVIKATGHDLMNSLKFNEVDWTVVVKKVSQEIKKERLEALVIAQKEEEEKAAADAIAAEEKEVQKAKIIAEKESEAEKEKAD
;
A
#
# COMPACT_ATOMS: atom_id res chain seq x y z
N MET A 1 18.57 7.89 -19.56
CA MET A 1 17.67 6.72 -19.53
C MET A 1 18.54 5.50 -19.69
N LYS A 2 18.42 4.53 -18.76
CA LYS A 2 19.19 3.29 -18.79
C LYS A 2 18.27 2.08 -18.88
N ARG A 3 18.71 1.04 -19.57
CA ARG A 3 17.98 -0.22 -19.72
C ARG A 3 18.76 -1.34 -19.08
N TYR A 4 18.09 -2.14 -18.26
CA TYR A 4 18.65 -3.27 -17.53
C TYR A 4 17.86 -4.53 -17.87
N ASP A 5 18.60 -5.58 -18.23
CA ASP A 5 18.04 -6.89 -18.52
C ASP A 5 18.26 -7.82 -17.33
N LEU A 6 17.16 -8.17 -16.68
CA LEU A 6 17.10 -9.03 -15.49
C LEU A 6 16.46 -10.39 -15.79
N ARG A 7 16.22 -10.74 -17.06
CA ARG A 7 15.58 -12.02 -17.44
C ARG A 7 16.35 -13.24 -16.96
N HIS A 8 17.67 -13.11 -16.85
CA HIS A 8 18.54 -14.14 -16.31
C HIS A 8 18.27 -14.48 -14.83
N LEU A 9 17.59 -13.59 -14.08
CA LEU A 9 17.27 -13.76 -12.66
C LEU A 9 15.89 -14.38 -12.43
N LYS A 10 15.04 -14.49 -13.45
CA LYS A 10 13.67 -15.02 -13.36
C LYS A 10 12.89 -14.36 -12.21
N ASP A 11 12.53 -15.11 -11.17
CA ASP A 11 11.74 -14.63 -10.02
C ASP A 11 12.56 -13.85 -8.98
N ASP A 12 13.89 -13.99 -8.95
CA ASP A 12 14.78 -13.36 -7.96
C ASP A 12 15.36 -12.01 -8.44
N PHE A 13 14.61 -11.28 -9.28
CA PHE A 13 15.09 -10.03 -9.89
C PHE A 13 14.98 -8.80 -8.98
N TYR A 14 14.22 -8.87 -7.88
CA TYR A 14 13.87 -7.73 -7.04
C TYR A 14 15.08 -7.04 -6.40
N ASP A 15 15.97 -7.82 -5.79
CA ASP A 15 17.16 -7.29 -5.12
C ASP A 15 18.06 -6.57 -6.11
N ARG A 16 18.24 -7.16 -7.29
CA ARG A 16 19.05 -6.55 -8.35
C ARG A 16 18.41 -5.29 -8.90
N MET A 17 17.08 -5.27 -9.04
CA MET A 17 16.36 -4.08 -9.47
C MET A 17 16.57 -2.92 -8.49
N LEU A 18 16.47 -3.17 -7.18
CA LEU A 18 16.69 -2.16 -6.15
C LEU A 18 18.12 -1.61 -6.16
N GLU A 19 19.12 -2.49 -6.22
CA GLU A 19 20.54 -2.09 -6.31
C GLU A 19 20.78 -1.19 -7.54
N LEU A 20 20.20 -1.55 -8.69
CA LEU A 20 20.34 -0.76 -9.92
C LEU A 20 19.58 0.57 -9.88
N ILE A 21 18.49 0.66 -9.11
CA ILE A 21 17.81 1.93 -8.87
C ILE A 21 18.68 2.84 -8.00
N ASP A 22 19.32 2.31 -6.95
CA ASP A 22 20.10 3.10 -6.01
C ASP A 22 21.49 3.49 -6.52
N ASP A 23 22.20 2.59 -7.20
CA ASP A 23 23.55 2.86 -7.71
C ASP A 23 23.60 3.08 -9.22
N GLY A 24 22.67 2.47 -9.95
CA GLY A 24 22.73 2.41 -11.42
C GLY A 24 22.21 3.67 -12.12
N ILE A 25 21.19 4.35 -11.58
CA ILE A 25 20.55 5.52 -12.20
C ILE A 25 20.68 6.80 -11.37
N LYS A 26 20.80 7.94 -12.04
CA LYS A 26 20.87 9.26 -11.39
C LYS A 26 19.49 9.71 -10.93
N VAL A 27 19.45 10.66 -9.98
CA VAL A 27 18.20 11.34 -9.60
C VAL A 27 17.58 12.00 -10.85
N ASP A 28 16.26 11.90 -10.98
CA ASP A 28 15.46 12.29 -12.14
C ASP A 28 15.72 11.52 -13.44
N GLU A 29 16.55 10.47 -13.39
CA GLU A 29 16.77 9.58 -14.52
C GLU A 29 15.77 8.42 -14.54
N VAL A 30 15.41 7.98 -15.74
CA VAL A 30 14.53 6.83 -15.99
C VAL A 30 15.34 5.56 -16.19
N GLY A 31 15.04 4.53 -15.41
CA GLY A 31 15.49 3.15 -15.57
C GLY A 31 14.38 2.27 -16.15
N ILE A 32 14.71 1.48 -17.17
CA ILE A 32 13.84 0.47 -17.77
C ILE A 32 14.38 -0.89 -17.35
N PHE A 33 13.58 -1.68 -16.64
CA PHE A 33 13.92 -3.02 -16.19
C PHE A 33 13.11 -4.03 -16.98
N ILE A 34 13.79 -5.00 -17.60
CA ILE A 34 13.17 -6.11 -18.31
C ILE A 34 13.37 -7.36 -17.48
N PHE A 35 12.31 -8.11 -17.23
CA PHE A 35 12.37 -9.36 -16.52
C PHE A 35 11.36 -10.34 -17.10
N GLU A 36 11.64 -11.62 -16.90
CA GLU A 36 10.78 -12.71 -17.35
C GLU A 36 9.81 -13.05 -16.22
N VAL A 37 8.51 -13.08 -16.52
CA VAL A 37 7.46 -13.34 -15.54
C VAL A 37 6.60 -14.51 -16.01
N GLY A 38 6.60 -15.58 -15.23
CA GLY A 38 5.69 -16.72 -15.42
C GLY A 38 4.30 -16.48 -14.82
N ASP A 39 4.21 -15.76 -13.70
CA ASP A 39 2.95 -15.50 -12.97
C ASP A 39 2.79 -14.00 -12.63
N PHE A 40 1.56 -13.48 -12.73
CA PHE A 40 1.27 -12.05 -12.57
C PHE A 40 1.56 -11.51 -11.16
N SER A 41 1.67 -12.39 -10.17
CA SER A 41 2.01 -12.03 -8.78
C SER A 41 3.32 -11.24 -8.67
N SER A 42 4.30 -11.50 -9.54
CA SER A 42 5.60 -10.83 -9.52
C SER A 42 5.54 -9.36 -9.94
N ILE A 43 4.55 -8.98 -10.74
CA ILE A 43 4.34 -7.61 -11.23
C ILE A 43 3.76 -6.74 -10.11
N GLN A 44 2.77 -7.27 -9.38
CA GLN A 44 2.17 -6.54 -8.27
C GLN A 44 3.23 -6.25 -7.19
N LYS A 45 4.02 -7.27 -6.83
CA LYS A 45 5.13 -7.12 -5.88
C LYS A 45 6.16 -6.09 -6.35
N SER A 46 6.53 -6.07 -7.63
CA SER A 46 7.49 -5.09 -8.13
C SER A 46 6.94 -3.66 -8.04
N ALA A 47 5.65 -3.47 -8.36
CA ALA A 47 4.98 -2.18 -8.20
C ALA A 47 4.90 -1.74 -6.73
N ASP A 48 4.61 -2.67 -5.82
CA ASP A 48 4.54 -2.39 -4.38
C ASP A 48 5.92 -2.02 -3.82
N VAL A 49 6.97 -2.73 -4.23
CA VAL A 49 8.36 -2.42 -3.83
C VAL A 49 8.80 -1.04 -4.33
N ILE A 50 8.46 -0.67 -5.56
CA ILE A 50 8.80 0.65 -6.13
C ILE A 50 8.07 1.77 -5.37
N LYS A 51 6.79 1.56 -5.03
CA LYS A 51 6.02 2.49 -4.22
C LYS A 51 6.56 2.60 -2.79
N ALA A 52 6.88 1.47 -2.16
CA ALA A 52 7.44 1.42 -0.81
C ALA A 52 8.79 2.14 -0.70
N THR A 53 9.60 2.07 -1.76
CA THR A 53 10.88 2.78 -1.85
C THR A 53 10.74 4.27 -2.23
N GLY A 54 9.52 4.75 -2.46
CA GLY A 54 9.20 6.15 -2.76
C GLY A 54 9.55 6.59 -4.19
N HIS A 55 9.84 5.64 -5.08
CA HIS A 55 10.17 5.89 -6.47
C HIS A 55 8.93 6.03 -7.36
N ASP A 56 9.09 6.74 -8.49
CA ASP A 56 8.00 6.94 -9.43
C ASP A 56 7.93 5.77 -10.41
N LEU A 57 6.90 4.94 -10.29
CA LEU A 57 6.52 3.97 -11.31
C LEU A 57 5.84 4.70 -12.47
N MET A 58 6.51 4.82 -13.62
CA MET A 58 5.98 5.54 -14.77
C MET A 58 5.15 4.66 -15.68
N ASN A 59 5.62 3.43 -15.93
CA ASN A 59 4.94 2.50 -16.82
C ASN A 59 5.27 1.06 -16.43
N SER A 60 4.33 0.17 -16.73
CA SER A 60 4.45 -1.26 -16.56
C SER A 60 3.79 -1.91 -17.78
N LEU A 61 4.58 -2.54 -18.63
CA LEU A 61 4.12 -3.03 -19.93
C LEU A 61 4.60 -4.46 -20.19
N LYS A 62 3.63 -5.34 -20.50
CA LYS A 62 3.84 -6.65 -21.11
C LYS A 62 4.00 -6.49 -22.61
N PHE A 63 5.13 -6.91 -23.18
CA PHE A 63 5.31 -6.85 -24.64
C PHE A 63 5.27 -8.22 -25.32
N ASN A 64 5.56 -9.30 -24.59
CA ASN A 64 5.46 -10.68 -25.05
C ASN A 64 4.70 -11.54 -24.03
N GLU A 65 4.54 -12.83 -24.29
CA GLU A 65 3.86 -13.75 -23.37
C GLU A 65 4.56 -13.90 -22.02
N VAL A 66 5.90 -13.83 -22.01
CA VAL A 66 6.73 -14.06 -20.83
C VAL A 66 7.56 -12.82 -20.43
N ASP A 67 7.87 -11.92 -21.36
CA ASP A 67 8.68 -10.74 -21.05
C ASP A 67 7.83 -9.55 -20.55
N TRP A 68 8.25 -8.98 -19.42
CA TRP A 68 7.65 -7.79 -18.82
C TRP A 68 8.68 -6.66 -18.70
N THR A 69 8.21 -5.41 -18.81
CA THR A 69 9.03 -4.21 -18.62
C THR A 69 8.42 -3.27 -17.60
N VAL A 70 9.25 -2.78 -16.69
CA VAL A 70 8.88 -1.75 -15.71
C VAL A 70 9.77 -0.54 -15.91
N VAL A 71 9.14 0.63 -16.01
CA VAL A 71 9.80 1.92 -16.18
C VAL A 71 9.70 2.68 -14.87
N VAL A 72 10.85 2.92 -14.26
CA VAL A 72 10.96 3.60 -12.95
C VAL A 72 11.76 4.87 -13.14
N LYS A 73 11.29 5.97 -12.57
CA LYS A 73 12.06 7.21 -12.45
C LYS A 73 12.61 7.32 -11.03
N LYS A 74 13.92 7.53 -10.93
CA LYS A 74 14.55 7.76 -9.63
C LYS A 74 14.17 9.14 -9.13
N VAL A 75 13.77 9.18 -7.87
CA VAL A 75 13.34 10.36 -7.14
C VAL A 75 14.43 10.73 -6.13
N SER A 76 14.59 12.02 -5.83
CA SER A 76 15.59 12.49 -4.86
C SER A 76 15.28 11.99 -3.45
N GLN A 77 16.31 11.91 -2.59
CA GLN A 77 16.16 11.46 -1.20
C GLN A 77 15.24 12.39 -0.39
N GLU A 78 15.22 13.69 -0.71
CA GLU A 78 14.35 14.67 -0.06
C GLU A 78 12.87 14.36 -0.34
N ILE A 79 12.51 14.15 -1.60
CA ILE A 79 11.14 13.80 -1.99
C ILE A 79 10.75 12.41 -1.45
N LYS A 80 11.69 11.45 -1.40
CA LYS A 80 11.46 10.15 -0.75
C LYS A 80 11.07 10.33 0.72
N LYS A 81 11.82 11.17 1.45
CA LYS A 81 11.60 11.43 2.87
C LYS A 81 10.24 12.09 3.10
N GLU A 82 9.91 13.13 2.35
CA GLU A 82 8.62 13.83 2.45
C GLU A 82 7.44 12.87 2.18
N ARG A 83 7.58 11.95 1.21
CA ARG A 83 6.54 10.96 0.90
C ARG A 83 6.42 9.88 1.96
N LEU A 84 7.53 9.40 2.50
CA LEU A 84 7.52 8.45 3.64
C LEU A 84 6.87 9.09 4.86
N GLU A 85 7.19 10.34 5.17
CA GLU A 85 6.57 11.10 6.25
C GLU A 85 5.06 11.27 5.99
N ALA A 86 4.66 11.61 4.76
CA ALA A 86 3.23 11.70 4.39
C ALA A 86 2.49 10.36 4.51
N LEU A 87 3.11 9.24 4.13
CA LEU A 87 2.52 7.90 4.28
C LEU A 87 2.35 7.52 5.75
N VAL A 88 3.34 7.82 6.60
CA VAL A 88 3.24 7.56 8.05
C VAL A 88 2.15 8.42 8.70
N ILE A 89 2.03 9.68 8.28
CA ILE A 89 0.94 10.56 8.74
C ILE A 89 -0.41 9.98 8.30
N ALA A 90 -0.56 9.61 7.03
CA ALA A 90 -1.80 9.03 6.51
C ALA A 90 -2.20 7.73 7.23
N GLN A 91 -1.23 6.83 7.51
CA GLN A 91 -1.49 5.60 8.26
C GLN A 91 -1.96 5.89 9.68
N LYS A 92 -1.32 6.85 10.38
CA LYS A 92 -1.75 7.25 11.72
C LYS A 92 -3.14 7.87 11.72
N GLU A 93 -3.45 8.71 10.73
CA GLU A 93 -4.78 9.30 10.57
C GLU A 93 -5.85 8.24 10.26
N GLU A 94 -5.52 7.22 9.46
CA GLU A 94 -6.41 6.10 9.15
C GLU A 94 -6.64 5.21 10.38
N GLU A 95 -5.59 4.92 11.15
CA GLU A 95 -5.65 4.13 12.39
C GLU A 95 -6.43 4.87 13.49
N GLU A 96 -6.24 6.19 13.63
CA GLU A 96 -7.00 7.03 14.56
C GLU A 96 -8.48 7.14 14.16
N LYS A 97 -8.78 7.25 12.86
CA LYS A 97 -10.16 7.18 12.37
C LYS A 97 -10.81 5.83 12.64
N ALA A 98 -10.11 4.73 12.35
CA ALA A 98 -10.60 3.39 12.61
C ALA A 98 -10.86 3.15 14.10
N ALA A 99 -9.99 3.66 14.98
CA ALA A 99 -10.19 3.60 16.43
C ALA A 99 -11.40 4.44 16.88
N ALA A 100 -11.56 5.65 16.33
CA ALA A 100 -12.71 6.50 16.64
C ALA A 100 -14.05 5.89 16.17
N ASP A 101 -14.08 5.29 14.97
CA ASP A 101 -15.25 4.59 14.45
C ASP A 101 -15.60 3.35 15.29
N ALA A 102 -14.61 2.61 15.77
CA ALA A 102 -14.81 1.47 16.66
C ALA A 102 -15.39 1.89 18.03
N ILE A 103 -14.84 2.94 18.64
CA ILE A 103 -15.36 3.49 19.91
C ILE A 103 -16.79 4.00 19.73
N ALA A 104 -17.07 4.72 18.64
CA ALA A 104 -18.41 5.23 18.35
C ALA A 104 -19.44 4.12 18.08
N ALA A 105 -19.02 2.98 17.52
CA ALA A 105 -19.87 1.81 17.36
C ALA A 105 -20.20 1.15 18.71
N GLU A 106 -19.20 1.00 19.57
CA GLU A 106 -19.36 0.43 20.92
C GLU A 106 -20.27 1.29 21.80
N GLU A 107 -20.10 2.61 21.79
CA GLU A 107 -20.96 3.53 22.54
C GLU A 107 -22.43 3.47 22.08
N LYS A 108 -22.68 3.33 20.77
CA LYS A 108 -24.04 3.17 20.22
C LYS A 108 -24.68 1.86 20.66
N GLU A 109 -23.92 0.76 20.71
CA GLU A 109 -24.41 -0.52 21.21
C GLU A 109 -24.76 -0.45 22.71
N VAL A 110 -23.90 0.17 23.52
CA VAL A 110 -24.14 0.35 24.96
C VAL A 110 -25.37 1.24 25.22
N GLN A 111 -25.54 2.32 24.47
CA GLN A 111 -26.73 3.18 24.58
C GLN A 111 -28.01 2.44 24.18
N LYS A 112 -27.96 1.67 23.09
CA LYS A 112 -29.10 0.86 22.64
C LYS A 112 -29.48 -0.18 23.68
N ALA A 113 -28.50 -0.85 24.30
CA ALA A 113 -28.74 -1.82 25.37
C ALA A 113 -29.37 -1.17 26.62
N LYS A 114 -28.90 0.02 27.02
CA LYS A 114 -29.52 0.78 28.13
C LYS A 114 -30.97 1.16 27.84
N ILE A 115 -31.26 1.67 26.64
CA ILE A 115 -32.63 2.04 26.25
C ILE A 115 -33.56 0.83 26.24
N ILE A 116 -33.07 -0.34 25.81
CA ILE A 116 -33.86 -1.59 25.83
C ILE A 116 -34.14 -2.01 27.28
N ALA A 117 -33.13 -2.01 28.15
CA ALA A 117 -33.29 -2.37 29.55
C ALA A 117 -34.25 -1.44 30.31
N GLU A 118 -34.20 -0.13 30.03
CA GLU A 118 -35.11 0.85 30.64
C GLU A 118 -36.56 0.60 30.23
N LYS A 119 -36.80 0.35 28.93
CA LYS A 119 -38.13 0.01 28.40
C LYS A 119 -38.69 -1.31 28.95
N GLU A 120 -37.85 -2.33 29.12
CA GLU A 120 -38.27 -3.59 29.73
C GLU A 120 -38.65 -3.40 31.20
N SER A 121 -37.90 -2.57 31.93
CA SER A 121 -38.19 -2.27 33.34
C SER A 121 -39.47 -1.44 33.56
N GLU A 122 -39.83 -0.57 32.62
CA GLU A 122 -41.09 0.18 32.65
C GLU A 122 -42.29 -0.72 32.31
N ALA A 123 -42.15 -1.60 31.30
CA ALA A 123 -43.21 -2.53 30.91
C ALA A 123 -43.53 -3.59 31.97
N GLU A 124 -42.57 -3.95 32.84
CA GLU A 124 -42.77 -4.87 33.95
C GLU A 124 -43.48 -4.20 35.14
N LYS A 125 -43.25 -2.89 35.35
CA LYS A 125 -43.98 -2.10 36.36
C LYS A 125 -45.43 -1.85 35.98
N GLU A 126 -45.74 -1.67 34.69
CA GLU A 126 -47.10 -1.42 34.19
C GLU A 126 -47.98 -2.70 34.16
N LYS A 127 -47.38 -3.89 34.29
CA LYS A 127 -48.11 -5.18 34.40
C LYS A 127 -48.34 -5.64 35.84
N ALA A 128 -47.78 -4.94 36.83
CA ALA A 128 -47.88 -5.29 38.25
C ALA A 128 -48.93 -4.46 39.02
N ASP A 129 -49.58 -3.51 38.36
CA ASP A 129 -50.73 -2.71 38.83
C ASP A 129 -52.02 -3.22 38.16
#